data_AF-A0A7X9SYI1-F1
#
_entry.id   AF-A0A7X9SYI1-F1
#
_cell.length_a   1.000
_cell.length_b   1.000
_cell.length_c   1.000
_cell.angle_alpha   90.00
_cell.angle_beta   90.00
_cell.angle_gamma   90.00
#
_symmetry.space_group_name_H-M   'P 1'
#
loop_
_entity.id
_entity.type
_entity.pdbx_description
1 polymer ?
#
loop_
_entity_poly.entity_id
_entity_poly.type
_entity_poly.pdbx_seq_one_letter_code
_entity_poly.pdbx_strand_id
1 'polypeptide(L)'
;MRSLFLAAAAVHAVLVAAIMLALRIDIMILSAIGILATLAIGGVAFARGGRGAGMWAGLVAGVIALVGWGSWLVLWAMDTGRGGAVINIGGILLPALAVIVYLVAALLPATRRAKTAPRQPPGRGGEGAVS
;
A
#
# COMPACT_ATOMS: atom_id res chain seq x y z
N MET A 1 8.82 6.18 3.28
CA MET A 1 7.82 5.39 2.53
C MET A 1 7.94 3.89 2.79
N ARG A 2 9.12 3.27 2.61
CA ARG A 2 9.34 1.83 2.88
C ARG A 2 8.75 1.31 4.19
N SER A 3 9.07 1.93 5.33
CA SER A 3 8.56 1.52 6.65
C SER A 3 7.03 1.58 6.76
N LEU A 4 6.40 2.56 6.10
CA LEU A 4 4.95 2.69 6.07
C LEU A 4 4.30 1.53 5.31
N PHE A 5 4.86 1.13 4.17
CA PHE A 5 4.35 0.00 3.40
C PHE A 5 4.60 -1.35 4.08
N LEU A 6 5.72 -1.51 4.80
CA LEU A 6 5.95 -2.70 5.63
C LEU A 6 4.95 -2.77 6.79
N ALA A 7 4.68 -1.65 7.46
CA ALA A 7 3.65 -1.58 8.49
C ALA A 7 2.27 -1.92 7.91
N ALA A 8 1.95 -1.41 6.72
CA ALA A 8 0.71 -1.74 6.02
C ALA A 8 0.59 -3.24 5.75
N ALA A 9 1.62 -3.85 5.18
CA ALA A 9 1.68 -5.28 4.92
C ALA A 9 1.50 -6.09 6.21
N ALA A 10 2.18 -5.71 7.29
CA ALA A 10 2.08 -6.40 8.59
C ALA A 10 0.66 -6.34 9.16
N VAL A 11 0.05 -5.15 9.18
CA VAL A 11 -1.34 -4.98 9.68
C VAL A 11 -2.30 -5.85 8.88
N HIS A 12 -2.24 -5.79 7.55
CA HIS A 12 -3.13 -6.57 6.69
C HIS A 12 -2.89 -8.07 6.82
N ALA A 13 -1.63 -8.50 6.95
CA ALA A 13 -1.27 -9.89 7.16
C ALA A 13 -1.82 -10.45 8.48
N VAL A 14 -1.75 -9.67 9.57
CA VAL A 14 -2.32 -10.05 10.87
C VAL A 14 -3.84 -10.20 10.78
N LEU A 15 -4.52 -9.27 10.10
CA LEU A 15 -5.97 -9.35 9.92
C LEU A 15 -6.38 -10.54 9.04
N VAL A 16 -5.65 -10.83 7.97
CA VAL A 16 -5.88 -12.04 7.15
C VAL A 16 -5.62 -13.30 7.96
N ALA A 17 -4.54 -13.34 8.76
CA ALA A 17 -4.23 -14.47 9.63
C ALA A 17 -5.34 -14.69 10.67
N ALA A 18 -5.96 -13.63 11.19
CA ALA A 18 -7.09 -13.73 12.11
C ALA A 18 -8.28 -14.48 11.50
N ILE A 19 -8.56 -14.26 10.20
CA ILE A 19 -9.60 -14.98 9.45
C ILE A 19 -9.18 -16.45 9.26
N MET A 20 -7.94 -16.70 8.83
CA MET A 20 -7.44 -18.05 8.53
C MET A 20 -7.35 -18.94 9.76
N LEU A 21 -7.01 -18.35 10.92
CA LEU A 21 -6.95 -19.05 12.20
C LEU A 21 -8.34 -19.25 12.84
N ALA A 22 -9.41 -18.83 12.15
CA ALA A 22 -10.79 -18.89 12.65
C ALA A 22 -10.92 -18.32 14.07
N LEU A 23 -10.24 -17.19 14.33
CA LEU A 23 -10.40 -16.49 15.59
C LEU A 23 -11.88 -16.13 15.76
N ARG A 24 -12.40 -16.20 17.00
CA ARG A 24 -13.79 -15.87 17.34
C ARG A 24 -14.11 -14.38 17.25
N ILE A 25 -13.40 -13.65 16.38
CA ILE A 25 -13.59 -12.22 16.14
C ILE A 25 -14.60 -12.09 15.01
N ASP A 26 -15.58 -11.19 15.21
CA ASP A 26 -16.56 -10.87 14.18
C ASP A 26 -15.86 -10.35 12.91
N ILE A 27 -16.20 -10.93 11.76
CA ILE A 27 -15.61 -10.55 10.47
C ILE A 27 -15.90 -9.08 10.11
N MET A 28 -16.99 -8.51 10.63
CA MET A 28 -17.33 -7.11 10.43
C MET A 28 -16.42 -6.18 11.22
N ILE A 29 -16.00 -6.59 12.40
CA ILE A 29 -14.97 -5.87 13.17
C ILE A 29 -13.65 -5.92 12.41
N LEU A 30 -13.24 -7.09 11.92
CA LEU A 30 -12.00 -7.22 11.13
C LEU A 30 -12.03 -6.37 9.84
N SER A 31 -13.16 -6.37 9.13
CA SER A 31 -13.38 -5.56 7.93
C SER A 31 -13.28 -4.06 8.24
N ALA A 32 -13.96 -3.58 9.30
CA ALA A 32 -13.90 -2.19 9.72
C ALA A 32 -12.46 -1.77 10.06
N ILE A 33 -11.72 -2.61 10.81
CA ILE A 33 -10.32 -2.36 11.14
C ILE A 33 -9.47 -2.33 9.86
N GLY A 34 -9.66 -3.26 8.94
CA GLY A 34 -8.94 -3.31 7.66
C GLY A 34 -9.16 -2.05 6.81
N ILE A 35 -10.39 -1.56 6.72
CA ILE A 35 -10.72 -0.31 6.03
C ILE A 35 -10.06 0.88 6.71
N LEU A 36 -10.22 1.03 8.03
CA LEU A 36 -9.65 2.13 8.80
C LEU A 36 -8.12 2.16 8.69
N ALA A 37 -7.47 1.00 8.79
CA ALA A 37 -6.03 0.88 8.59
C ALA A 37 -5.62 1.33 7.20
N THR A 38 -6.34 0.87 6.16
CA THR A 38 -6.06 1.25 4.77
C THR A 38 -6.16 2.76 4.56
N LEU A 39 -7.23 3.38 5.08
CA LEU A 39 -7.46 4.82 4.98
C LEU A 39 -6.39 5.62 5.76
N ALA A 40 -6.06 5.21 6.97
CA ALA A 40 -5.05 5.88 7.79
C ALA A 40 -3.66 5.82 7.11
N ILE A 41 -3.26 4.66 6.62
CA ILE A 41 -1.99 4.47 5.92
C ILE A 41 -1.97 5.29 4.62
N GLY A 42 -3.05 5.24 3.83
CA GLY A 42 -3.19 6.02 2.61
C GLY A 42 -3.11 7.52 2.88
N GLY A 43 -3.78 8.01 3.92
CA GLY A 43 -3.73 9.40 4.36
C GLY A 43 -2.31 9.83 4.76
N VAL A 44 -1.59 9.00 5.53
CA VAL A 44 -0.20 9.27 5.90
C VAL A 44 0.72 9.25 4.67
N ALA A 45 0.51 8.33 3.73
CA ALA A 45 1.27 8.26 2.49
C ALA A 45 1.07 9.52 1.63
N PHE A 46 -0.18 9.99 1.54
CA PHE A 46 -0.55 11.21 0.83
C PHE A 46 0.04 12.47 1.49
N ALA A 47 -0.10 12.61 2.82
CA ALA A 47 0.46 13.73 3.58
C ALA A 47 1.99 13.81 3.49
N ARG A 48 2.67 12.67 3.34
CA ARG A 48 4.13 12.61 3.13
C ARG A 48 4.57 12.95 1.70
N GLY A 49 3.64 13.29 0.80
CA GLY A 49 3.92 13.72 -0.56
C GLY A 49 4.65 12.65 -1.38
N GLY A 50 4.33 11.37 -1.15
CA GLY A 50 4.98 10.26 -1.85
C GLY A 50 4.88 10.42 -3.37
N ARG A 51 6.01 10.35 -4.06
CA ARG A 51 6.12 10.37 -5.52
C ARG A 51 7.01 9.22 -5.97
N GLY A 52 6.65 8.56 -7.08
CA GLY A 52 7.41 7.45 -7.67
C GLY A 52 6.70 6.10 -7.64
N ALA A 53 7.33 5.08 -8.23
CA ALA A 53 6.72 3.75 -8.46
C ALA A 53 6.21 3.08 -7.17
N GLY A 54 6.93 3.21 -6.05
CA GLY A 54 6.49 2.69 -4.76
C GLY A 54 5.20 3.33 -4.24
N MET A 55 4.95 4.61 -4.52
CA MET A 55 3.70 5.28 -4.14
C MET A 55 2.52 4.73 -4.94
N TRP A 56 2.68 4.56 -6.25
CA TRP A 56 1.64 4.00 -7.11
C TRP A 56 1.32 2.56 -6.74
N ALA A 57 2.34 1.73 -6.49
CA ALA A 57 2.16 0.38 -6.00
C ALA A 57 1.43 0.35 -4.65
N GLY A 58 1.79 1.24 -3.71
CA GLY A 58 1.10 1.38 -2.43
C GLY A 58 -0.35 1.85 -2.55
N LEU A 59 -0.66 2.71 -3.52
CA LEU A 59 -2.03 3.14 -3.82
C LEU A 59 -2.86 1.98 -4.37
N VAL A 60 -2.32 1.23 -5.34
CA VAL A 60 -2.97 0.03 -5.88
C VAL A 60 -3.23 -0.99 -4.76
N ALA A 61 -2.24 -1.24 -3.89
CA ALA A 61 -2.41 -2.10 -2.72
C ALA A 61 -3.55 -1.61 -1.82
N GLY A 62 -3.65 -0.30 -1.57
CA GLY A 62 -4.73 0.29 -0.78
C GLY A 62 -6.11 0.11 -1.43
N VAL A 63 -6.22 0.27 -2.75
CA VAL A 63 -7.49 0.01 -3.46
C VAL A 63 -7.87 -1.46 -3.38
N ILE A 64 -6.92 -2.38 -3.61
CA ILE A 64 -7.16 -3.82 -3.48
C ILE A 64 -7.63 -4.16 -2.06
N ALA A 65 -6.97 -3.61 -1.03
CA ALA A 65 -7.36 -3.80 0.36
C ALA A 65 -8.77 -3.25 0.64
N LEU A 66 -9.10 -2.04 0.17
CA LEU A 66 -10.43 -1.45 0.33
C LEU A 66 -11.52 -2.29 -0.33
N VAL A 67 -11.29 -2.79 -1.54
CA VAL A 67 -12.25 -3.67 -2.22
C VAL A 67 -12.39 -4.99 -1.47
N GLY A 68 -11.28 -5.57 -1.03
CA GLY A 68 -11.26 -6.80 -0.23
C GLY A 68 -12.05 -6.65 1.08
N TRP A 69 -11.64 -5.71 1.94
CA TRP A 69 -12.30 -5.49 3.22
C TRP A 69 -13.73 -4.98 3.05
N GLY A 70 -13.97 -4.07 2.11
CA GLY A 70 -15.29 -3.51 1.84
C GLY A 70 -16.29 -4.52 1.29
N SER A 71 -15.83 -5.58 0.60
CA SER A 71 -16.74 -6.63 0.10
C SER A 71 -17.53 -7.32 1.21
N TRP A 72 -16.97 -7.44 2.42
CA TRP A 72 -17.68 -7.98 3.58
C TRP A 72 -18.88 -7.11 3.97
N LEU A 73 -18.71 -5.79 3.98
CA LEU A 73 -19.79 -4.84 4.27
C LEU A 73 -20.87 -4.88 3.20
N VAL A 74 -20.48 -4.98 1.93
CA VAL A 74 -21.42 -5.08 0.80
C VAL A 74 -22.23 -6.36 0.91
N LEU A 75 -21.60 -7.51 1.18
CA LEU A 75 -22.32 -8.77 1.38
C LEU A 75 -23.27 -8.71 2.58
N TRP A 76 -22.81 -8.14 3.70
CA TRP A 76 -23.66 -7.94 4.87
C TRP A 76 -24.88 -7.06 4.56
N ALA A 77 -24.69 -5.97 3.81
CA ALA A 77 -25.79 -5.09 3.42
C ALA A 77 -26.78 -5.75 2.45
N MET A 78 -26.28 -6.60 1.54
CA MET A 78 -27.12 -7.28 0.53
C MET A 78 -27.87 -8.49 1.08
N ASP A 79 -27.32 -9.19 2.09
CA ASP A 79 -27.86 -10.45 2.59
C ASP A 79 -28.10 -10.40 4.11
N THR A 80 -28.84 -9.39 4.56
CA THR A 80 -29.23 -9.19 5.97
C THR A 80 -30.10 -10.32 6.55
N GLY A 81 -30.58 -11.26 5.72
CA GLY A 81 -31.58 -12.26 6.09
C GLY A 81 -31.21 -13.74 5.93
N ARG A 82 -30.13 -14.10 5.21
CA ARG A 82 -29.73 -15.52 5.08
C ARG A 82 -28.61 -15.85 6.05
N GLY A 83 -28.95 -16.52 7.15
CA GLY A 83 -28.00 -17.09 8.12
C GLY A 83 -27.14 -18.24 7.59
N GLY A 84 -26.88 -18.30 6.28
CA GLY A 84 -25.98 -19.26 5.65
C GLY A 84 -24.57 -18.66 5.52
N ALA A 85 -23.54 -19.45 5.84
CA ALA A 85 -22.15 -19.03 5.72
C ALA A 85 -21.76 -18.82 4.24
N VAL A 86 -21.90 -17.59 3.73
CA VAL A 86 -21.40 -17.22 2.41
C VAL A 86 -19.89 -17.11 2.47
N ILE A 87 -19.19 -17.95 1.70
CA ILE A 87 -17.73 -17.87 1.58
C ILE A 87 -17.36 -16.68 0.70
N ASN A 88 -16.97 -15.57 1.32
CA ASN A 88 -16.47 -14.39 0.61
C ASN A 88 -15.02 -14.57 0.17
N ILE A 89 -14.81 -15.25 -0.97
CA ILE A 89 -13.48 -15.50 -1.53
C ILE A 89 -12.74 -14.17 -1.79
N GLY A 90 -13.43 -13.17 -2.34
CA GLY A 90 -12.84 -11.86 -2.62
C GLY A 90 -12.37 -11.14 -1.36
N GLY A 91 -13.16 -11.21 -0.29
CA GLY A 91 -12.83 -10.62 1.01
C GLY A 91 -11.68 -11.31 1.75
N ILE A 92 -11.24 -12.48 1.30
CA ILE A 92 -10.06 -13.20 1.83
C ILE A 92 -8.85 -12.97 0.92
N LEU A 93 -9.01 -13.20 -0.39
CA LEU A 93 -7.90 -13.20 -1.33
C LEU A 93 -7.39 -11.79 -1.65
N LEU A 94 -8.28 -10.79 -1.76
CA LEU A 94 -7.86 -9.43 -2.09
C LEU A 94 -7.02 -8.80 -0.96
N PRO A 95 -7.40 -8.89 0.34
CA PRO A 95 -6.53 -8.40 1.40
C PRO A 95 -5.17 -9.12 1.44
N ALA A 96 -5.12 -10.43 1.18
CA ALA A 96 -3.88 -11.19 1.09
C ALA A 96 -3.01 -10.71 -0.10
N LEU A 97 -3.62 -10.45 -1.24
CA LEU A 97 -2.93 -9.87 -2.40
C LEU A 97 -2.39 -8.48 -2.08
N ALA A 98 -3.15 -7.64 -1.38
CA ALA A 98 -2.71 -6.30 -0.97
C ALA A 98 -1.43 -6.37 -0.11
N VAL A 99 -1.30 -7.35 0.78
CA VAL A 99 -0.06 -7.59 1.55
C VAL A 99 1.14 -7.75 0.60
N ILE A 100 1.02 -8.61 -0.40
CA ILE A 100 2.08 -8.86 -1.38
C ILE A 100 2.44 -7.56 -2.12
N VAL A 101 1.43 -6.82 -2.59
CA VAL A 101 1.67 -5.55 -3.31
C VAL A 101 2.31 -4.50 -2.39
N TYR A 102 1.93 -4.42 -1.11
CA TYR A 102 2.60 -3.54 -0.15
C TYR A 102 4.07 -3.92 0.08
N LEU A 103 4.39 -5.21 0.15
CA LEU A 103 5.78 -5.68 0.24
C LEU A 103 6.58 -5.29 -1.01
N VAL A 104 6.00 -5.47 -2.20
CA VAL A 104 6.61 -5.01 -3.46
C VAL A 104 6.83 -3.50 -3.44
N ALA A 105 5.82 -2.73 -3.02
CA ALA A 105 5.91 -1.27 -2.91
C ALA A 105 7.03 -0.83 -1.94
N ALA A 106 7.28 -1.60 -0.89
CA ALA A 106 8.35 -1.35 0.07
C ALA A 106 9.75 -1.61 -0.50
N LEU A 107 9.87 -2.52 -1.48
CA LEU A 107 11.13 -2.88 -2.15
C LEU A 107 11.46 -1.97 -3.34
N LEU A 108 10.47 -1.27 -3.89
CA LEU A 108 10.70 -0.38 -5.02
C LEU A 108 11.60 0.81 -4.63
N PRO A 109 12.59 1.17 -5.47
CA PRO A 109 13.44 2.33 -5.23
C PRO A 109 12.59 3.60 -5.07
N ALA A 110 12.85 4.36 -4.01
CA ALA A 110 12.43 5.75 -3.99
C ALA A 110 13.19 6.42 -5.14
N THR A 111 12.47 6.89 -6.16
CA THR A 111 13.08 7.59 -7.30
C THR A 111 13.88 8.77 -6.75
N ARG A 112 15.19 8.58 -6.54
CA ARG A 112 16.11 9.69 -6.37
C ARG A 112 16.03 10.40 -7.71
N ARG A 113 15.47 11.60 -7.71
CA ARG A 113 15.75 12.56 -8.77
C ARG A 113 17.28 12.60 -8.82
N ALA A 114 17.88 11.99 -9.84
CA ALA A 114 19.30 12.11 -10.06
C ALA A 114 19.54 13.61 -10.08
N LYS A 115 20.21 14.12 -9.04
CA LYS A 115 20.69 15.49 -9.04
C LYS A 115 21.71 15.45 -10.17
N THR A 116 21.28 15.85 -11.37
CA THR A 116 22.16 16.07 -12.50
C THR A 116 23.29 16.90 -11.93
N ALA A 117 24.47 16.31 -11.80
CA ALA A 117 25.65 17.04 -11.39
C ALA A 117 25.71 18.28 -12.29
N PRO A 118 25.99 19.48 -11.74
CA PRO A 118 26.24 20.62 -12.60
C PRO A 118 27.36 20.18 -13.56
N ARG A 119 27.09 20.18 -14.87
CA ARG A 119 28.17 20.03 -15.84
C ARG A 119 29.16 21.14 -15.52
N GLN A 120 30.30 20.78 -14.97
CA GLN A 120 31.42 21.69 -14.82
C GLN A 120 31.69 22.25 -16.23
N PRO A 121 31.58 23.57 -16.45
CA PRO A 121 31.87 24.11 -17.77
C PRO A 121 33.34 23.78 -18.10
N PRO A 122 33.65 23.34 -19.33
CA PRO A 122 35.03 23.14 -19.73
C PRO A 122 35.76 24.45 -19.51
N GLY A 123 36.80 24.41 -18.67
CA GLY A 123 37.70 25.54 -18.47
C GLY A 123 38.18 26.00 -19.84
N ARG A 124 37.88 27.25 -20.17
CA ARG A 124 38.42 27.94 -21.34
C ARG A 124 39.89 28.22 -21.07
N GLY A 125 40.72 27.18 -21.17
CA GLY A 125 42.17 27.28 -21.21
C GLY A 125 42.57 27.71 -22.62
N GLY A 126 42.42 29.01 -22.90
CA GLY A 126 42.83 29.63 -24.13
C GLY A 126 43.58 30.92 -23.83
N GLU A 127 44.83 30.94 -24.32
CA GLU A 127 45.53 32.12 -24.84
C GLU A 127 46.30 33.01 -23.85
N GLY A 128 47.62 33.04 -24.07
CA GLY A 128 48.37 34.30 -24.09
C GLY A 128 49.37 34.53 -22.96
N ALA A 129 50.56 33.93 -23.07
CA ALA A 129 51.77 34.56 -22.53
C ALA A 129 52.80 34.63 -23.65
N VAL A 130 52.70 35.71 -24.44
CA VAL A 130 53.78 36.26 -25.26
C VAL A 130 54.45 37.32 -24.41
N SER A 131 55.71 37.07 -24.06
CA SER A 131 56.88 37.96 -23.91
C SER A 131 57.85 37.39 -22.89
#